data_AF-I1C103-F1
#
_entry.id   AF-I1C103-F1
#
_cell.length_a   1.000
_cell.length_b   1.000
_cell.length_c   1.000
_cell.angle_alpha   90.00
_cell.angle_beta   90.00
_cell.angle_gamma   90.00
#
_symmetry.space_group_name_H-M   'P 1'
#
loop_
_entity.id
_entity.type
_entity.pdbx_description
1 polymer ?
#
loop_
_entity_poly.entity_id
_entity_poly.type
_entity_poly.pdbx_seq_one_letter_code
_entity_poly.pdbx_strand_id
1 'polypeptide(L)'
;MKLAKLDVFVSVHKPRVTARHRKSRLRWTKEHPNWTEDQWRSVVWSDESRFCVEGNQEACINILVNRFHPWLTNVTMHQEKDLIFQEDRASCHTGSYAR
;
A
#
# COMPACT_ATOMS: atom_id res chain seq x y z
N MET A 1 19.46 14.30 -40.37
CA MET A 1 18.46 13.32 -39.87
C MET A 1 18.94 12.85 -38.50
N LYS A 2 18.15 13.05 -37.42
CA LYS A 2 18.46 12.51 -36.08
C LYS A 2 17.60 11.26 -35.88
N LEU A 3 18.24 10.12 -35.60
CA LEU A 3 17.59 8.89 -35.19
C LEU A 3 16.97 9.09 -33.80
N ALA A 4 15.65 8.88 -33.69
CA ALA A 4 14.95 8.84 -32.42
C ALA A 4 15.45 7.61 -31.64
N LYS A 5 15.91 7.83 -30.41
CA LYS A 5 16.16 6.75 -29.44
C LYS A 5 14.81 6.15 -29.08
N LEU A 6 14.57 4.87 -29.41
CA LEU A 6 13.51 4.12 -28.75
C LEU A 6 13.96 3.85 -27.32
N ASP A 7 13.25 4.40 -26.34
CA ASP A 7 13.39 3.98 -24.96
C ASP A 7 12.99 2.51 -24.87
N VAL A 8 13.96 1.65 -24.57
CA VAL A 8 13.73 0.21 -24.38
C VAL A 8 12.88 0.03 -23.13
N PHE A 9 11.64 -0.42 -23.30
CA PHE A 9 10.74 -0.70 -22.19
C PHE A 9 11.18 -2.00 -21.48
N VAL A 10 11.99 -1.87 -20.43
CA VAL A 10 12.41 -3.03 -19.63
C VAL A 10 11.29 -3.38 -18.64
N SER A 11 10.77 -4.60 -18.75
CA SER A 11 9.76 -5.12 -17.81
C SER A 11 10.38 -5.29 -16.41
N VAL A 12 9.87 -4.54 -15.43
CA VAL A 12 10.26 -4.68 -14.02
C VAL A 12 9.80 -6.04 -13.47
N HIS A 13 10.63 -6.68 -12.64
CA HIS A 13 10.24 -7.91 -11.94
C HIS A 13 8.99 -7.67 -11.10
N LYS A 14 7.93 -8.45 -11.37
CA LYS A 14 6.66 -8.39 -10.63
C LYS A 14 6.54 -9.64 -9.76
N PRO A 15 6.22 -9.50 -8.46
CA PRO A 15 5.90 -10.62 -7.61
C PRO A 15 4.81 -11.50 -8.21
N ARG A 16 4.94 -12.82 -8.03
CA ARG A 16 3.98 -13.77 -8.58
C ARG A 16 2.64 -13.63 -7.85
N VAL A 17 1.62 -13.18 -8.57
CA VAL A 17 0.25 -13.11 -8.04
C VAL A 17 -0.34 -14.53 -7.94
N THR A 18 -0.60 -14.99 -6.71
CA THR A 18 -1.20 -16.30 -6.45
C THR A 18 -2.67 -16.33 -6.87
N ALA A 19 -3.24 -17.52 -7.07
CA ALA A 19 -4.67 -17.68 -7.35
C ALA A 19 -5.55 -17.04 -6.26
N ARG A 20 -5.11 -17.13 -4.99
CA ARG A 20 -5.77 -16.47 -3.86
C ARG A 20 -5.79 -14.95 -4.03
N HIS A 21 -4.65 -14.33 -4.33
CA HIS A 21 -4.58 -12.89 -4.55
C HIS A 21 -5.47 -12.44 -5.70
N ARG A 22 -5.49 -13.18 -6.83
CA ARG A 22 -6.39 -12.87 -7.96
C ARG A 22 -7.85 -12.90 -7.55
N LYS A 23 -8.26 -13.94 -6.80
CA LYS A 23 -9.64 -14.08 -6.31
C LYS A 23 -10.04 -12.96 -5.36
N SER A 24 -9.18 -12.63 -4.40
CA SER A 24 -9.44 -11.55 -3.43
C SER A 24 -9.52 -10.19 -4.13
N ARG A 25 -8.57 -9.88 -5.01
CA ARG A 25 -8.57 -8.62 -5.77
C ARG A 25 -9.79 -8.51 -6.68
N LEU A 26 -10.15 -9.58 -7.39
CA LEU A 26 -11.34 -9.60 -8.24
C LEU A 26 -12.63 -9.39 -7.43
N ARG A 27 -12.74 -10.03 -6.27
CA ARG A 27 -13.88 -9.86 -5.36
C ARG A 27 -13.99 -8.39 -4.92
N TRP A 28 -12.89 -7.82 -4.43
CA TRP A 28 -12.84 -6.43 -3.98
C TRP A 28 -13.25 -5.44 -5.08
N THR A 29 -12.76 -5.60 -6.31
CA THR A 29 -13.14 -4.73 -7.43
C THR A 29 -14.62 -4.86 -7.79
N LYS A 30 -15.20 -6.06 -7.67
CA LYS A 30 -16.62 -6.29 -7.96
C LYS A 30 -17.56 -5.77 -6.87
N GLU A 31 -17.11 -5.76 -5.62
CA GLU A 31 -17.88 -5.23 -4.49
C GLU A 31 -17.90 -3.69 -4.48
N HIS A 32 -16.87 -3.04 -5.05
CA HIS A 32 -16.67 -1.60 -4.95
C HIS A 32 -16.52 -0.85 -6.29
N PRO A 33 -17.31 -1.14 -7.35
CA PRO A 33 -17.10 -0.57 -8.69
C PRO A 33 -17.48 0.91 -8.79
N ASN A 34 -18.42 1.37 -7.95
CA ASN A 34 -19.03 2.71 -8.02
C ASN A 34 -18.78 3.52 -6.74
N TRP A 35 -17.72 3.21 -6.00
CA TRP A 35 -17.42 3.94 -4.77
C TRP A 35 -17.12 5.42 -5.04
N THR A 36 -17.74 6.27 -4.21
CA THR A 36 -17.49 7.71 -4.21
C THR A 36 -16.16 8.02 -3.52
N GLU A 37 -15.66 9.24 -3.71
CA GLU A 37 -14.42 9.69 -3.07
C GLU A 37 -14.47 9.58 -1.54
N ASP A 38 -15.62 9.88 -0.92
CA ASP A 38 -15.79 9.75 0.53
C ASP A 38 -15.73 8.30 1.02
N GLN A 39 -16.20 7.34 0.20
CA GLN A 39 -16.06 5.91 0.49
C GLN A 39 -14.60 5.46 0.33
N TRP A 40 -13.87 5.97 -0.65
CA TRP A 40 -12.43 5.71 -0.75
C TRP A 40 -11.64 6.28 0.44
N ARG A 41 -12.07 7.42 0.99
CA ARG A 41 -11.47 8.05 2.17
C ARG A 41 -11.67 7.23 3.46
N SER A 42 -12.61 6.30 3.50
CA SER A 42 -12.77 5.40 4.65
C SER A 42 -11.93 4.11 4.54
N VAL A 43 -11.24 3.89 3.41
CA VAL A 43 -10.37 2.73 3.26
C VAL A 43 -9.03 2.98 3.96
N VAL A 44 -8.70 2.10 4.89
CA VAL A 44 -7.39 2.08 5.54
C VAL A 44 -6.51 1.08 4.81
N TRP A 45 -5.46 1.59 4.18
CA TRP A 45 -4.44 0.81 3.48
C TRP A 45 -3.26 0.53 4.40
N SER A 46 -2.77 -0.71 4.38
CA SER A 46 -1.52 -1.09 5.04
C SER A 46 -0.65 -1.87 4.06
N ASP A 47 0.67 -1.70 4.18
CA ASP A 47 1.66 -2.49 3.44
C ASP A 47 2.89 -2.70 4.32
N GLU A 48 3.62 -3.78 4.04
CA GLU A 48 4.88 -4.09 4.70
C GLU A 48 6.03 -3.46 3.93
N SER A 49 6.63 -2.40 4.48
CA SER A 49 7.87 -1.85 3.93
C SER A 49 9.05 -2.18 4.84
N ARG A 50 10.16 -2.59 4.21
CA ARG A 50 11.44 -2.76 4.90
C ARG A 50 12.17 -1.41 4.93
N PHE A 51 11.87 -0.59 5.93
CA PHE A 51 12.68 0.60 6.20
C PHE A 51 13.94 0.19 6.97
N CYS A 52 15.04 -0.04 6.26
CA CYS A 52 16.36 0.00 6.87
C CYS A 52 16.79 1.48 6.94
N VAL A 53 16.31 2.22 7.94
CA VAL A 53 16.93 3.52 8.27
C VAL A 53 18.24 3.20 8.98
N GLU A 54 19.28 2.81 8.23
CA GLU A 54 20.65 2.60 8.76
C GLU A 54 20.70 1.97 10.18
N GLY A 55 19.87 0.95 10.45
CA GLY A 55 19.82 0.24 11.73
C GLY A 55 18.91 0.78 12.85
N ASN A 56 18.17 1.89 12.70
CA ASN A 56 17.36 2.43 13.80
C ASN A 56 15.87 2.07 13.71
N GLN A 57 15.55 0.81 14.02
CA GLN A 57 14.17 0.32 14.17
C GLN A 57 13.38 1.11 15.24
N GLU A 58 14.07 1.60 16.27
CA GLU A 58 13.46 2.35 17.38
C GLU A 58 12.88 3.69 16.92
N ALA A 59 13.56 4.39 16.01
CA ALA A 59 13.04 5.63 15.41
C ALA A 59 11.75 5.38 14.61
N CYS A 60 11.68 4.29 13.85
CA CYS A 60 10.45 3.91 13.13
C CYS A 60 9.30 3.60 14.09
N ILE A 61 9.57 2.80 15.14
CA ILE A 61 8.59 2.49 16.19
C ILE A 61 8.11 3.78 16.86
N ASN A 62 9.03 4.70 17.20
CA ASN A 62 8.70 5.95 17.85
C ASN A 62 7.82 6.86 16.98
N ILE A 63 8.03 6.91 15.66
CA ILE A 63 7.16 7.66 14.74
C ILE A 63 5.77 7.03 14.70
N LEU A 64 5.68 5.70 14.61
CA LEU A 64 4.41 4.99 14.59
C LEU A 64 3.61 5.22 15.88
N VAL A 65 4.25 5.06 17.04
CA VAL A 65 3.60 5.20 18.35
C VAL A 65 3.21 6.65 18.63
N ASN A 66 4.10 7.62 18.37
CA ASN A 66 3.89 8.98 18.84
C ASN A 66 3.22 9.91 17.82
N ARG A 67 3.25 9.59 16.52
CA ARG A 67 2.62 10.44 15.49
C ARG A 67 1.44 9.75 14.83
N PHE A 68 1.64 8.52 14.35
CA PHE A 68 0.61 7.84 13.56
C PHE A 68 -0.55 7.36 14.43
N HIS A 69 -0.29 6.69 15.55
CA HIS A 69 -1.35 6.14 16.40
C HIS A 69 -2.31 7.22 16.97
N PRO A 70 -1.84 8.37 17.51
CA PRO A 70 -2.74 9.43 17.96
C PRO A 70 -3.56 10.03 16.81
N TRP A 71 -2.96 10.23 15.63
CA TRP A 71 -3.68 10.70 14.45
C TRP A 71 -4.78 9.72 14.04
N LEU A 72 -4.48 8.43 13.95
CA LEU A 72 -5.45 7.40 13.58
C LEU A 72 -6.61 7.36 14.58
N THR A 73 -6.30 7.41 15.88
CA THR A 73 -7.31 7.45 16.96
C THR A 73 -8.20 8.68 16.83
N ASN A 74 -7.62 9.86 16.55
CA ASN A 74 -8.38 11.09 16.34
C ASN A 74 -9.31 10.98 15.12
N VAL A 75 -8.83 10.40 14.01
CA VAL A 75 -9.64 10.16 12.81
C VAL A 75 -10.79 9.19 13.09
N THR A 76 -10.54 8.11 13.86
CA THR A 76 -11.56 7.10 14.18
C THR A 76 -12.60 7.60 15.18
N MET A 77 -12.23 8.51 16.09
CA MET A 77 -13.14 9.00 17.14
C MET A 77 -13.98 10.22 16.71
N HIS A 78 -13.46 11.09 15.83
CA HIS A 78 -14.17 12.30 15.41
C HIS A 78 -15.03 12.13 14.16
N GLN A 79 -14.82 11.05 13.42
CA GLN A 79 -15.64 10.71 12.27
C GLN A 79 -16.31 9.40 12.62
N GLU A 80 -17.64 9.39 12.85
CA GLU A 80 -18.46 8.17 12.81
C GLU A 80 -18.40 7.60 11.38
N LYS A 81 -17.22 7.15 10.98
CA LYS A 81 -16.95 6.59 9.68
C LYS A 81 -16.52 5.16 9.90
N ASP A 82 -17.32 4.27 9.34
CA ASP A 82 -16.96 2.87 9.22
C ASP A 82 -15.70 2.77 8.35
N LEU A 83 -14.57 2.52 9.00
CA LEU A 83 -13.31 2.31 8.33
C LEU A 83 -13.26 0.90 7.78
N ILE A 84 -12.87 0.78 6.52
CA ILE A 84 -12.73 -0.51 5.85
C ILE A 84 -11.25 -0.83 5.77
N PHE A 85 -10.83 -1.84 6.53
CA PHE A 85 -9.44 -2.29 6.48
C PHE A 85 -9.24 -3.23 5.28
N GLN A 86 -8.41 -2.80 4.34
CA GLN A 86 -8.09 -3.59 3.15
C GLN A 86 -6.79 -4.38 3.42
N GLU A 87 -6.91 -5.70 3.60
CA GLU A 87 -5.76 -6.61 3.75
C GLU A 87 -5.77 -7.62 2.59
N ASP A 88 -4.84 -7.51 1.62
CA ASP A 88 -4.75 -8.50 0.52
C ASP A 88 -3.71 -9.61 0.77
N ARG A 89 -2.95 -9.50 1.87
CA ARG A 89 -1.82 -10.37 2.24
C ARG A 89 -0.90 -10.67 1.06
N ALA A 90 -0.81 -9.75 0.11
CA ALA A 90 0.15 -9.87 -0.98
C ALA A 90 1.54 -9.59 -0.39
N SER A 91 2.53 -10.40 -0.77
CA SER A 91 3.91 -10.12 -0.43
C SER A 91 4.30 -8.77 -1.02
N CYS A 92 4.85 -7.88 -0.19
CA CYS A 92 5.32 -6.57 -0.63
C CYS A 92 6.34 -6.71 -1.78
N HIS A 93 6.38 -5.69 -2.62
CA HIS A 93 7.39 -5.58 -3.67
C HIS A 93 8.74 -5.33 -3.01
N THR A 94 9.53 -6.38 -2.80
CA THR A 94 10.97 -6.21 -2.57
C THR A 94 11.60 -5.80 -3.90
N GLY A 95 11.41 -4.54 -4.28
CA GLY A 95 12.27 -3.89 -5.26
C GLY A 95 13.71 -4.02 -4.79
N SER A 96 14.64 -4.17 -5.73
CA SER A 96 16.09 -4.33 -5.49
C SER A 96 16.75 -3.08 -4.91
N TYR A 97 16.11 -2.38 -3.97
CA TYR A 97 16.64 -1.23 -3.22
C TYR A 97 17.73 -1.62 -2.21
N ALA A 98 18.25 -2.84 -2.32
CA ALA A 98 19.53 -3.22 -1.76
C ALA A 98 20.51 -3.36 -2.92
N ARG A 99 21.29 -2.30 -3.17
CA ARG A 99 22.57 -2.41 -3.84
C ARG A 99 23.61 -1.74 -2.97
#